data_AF-A0A5E4LBW2-F1
#
_entry.id   AF-A0A5E4LBW2-F1
#
_cell.length_a   1.000
_cell.length_b   1.000
_cell.length_c   1.000
_cell.angle_alpha   90.00
_cell.angle_beta   90.00
_cell.angle_gamma   90.00
#
_symmetry.space_group_name_H-M   'P 1'
#
loop_
_entity.id
_entity.type
_entity.pdbx_description
1 polymer ?
#
loop_
_entity_poly.entity_id
_entity_poly.type
_entity_poly.pdbx_seq_one_letter_code
_entity_poly.pdbx_strand_id
1 'polypeptide(L)'
;MAKSGLGEMPEKEGQKSASFSGNSEVKSVGERPDFRVVQTEYDNRLGKTVFKDVGAMWRGTSKNGSDYYTLKIGKLRLLVFPNNKE
;
A
#
# COMPACT_ATOMS: atom_id res chain seq x y z
N MET A 1 3.32 -51.97 -31.16
CA MET A 1 2.52 -50.73 -31.36
C MET A 1 1.71 -50.46 -30.10
N ALA A 2 1.70 -49.20 -29.65
CA ALA A 2 0.79 -48.59 -28.66
C ALA A 2 0.89 -49.08 -27.19
N LYS A 3 0.72 -48.29 -26.13
CA LYS A 3 0.49 -46.85 -25.87
C LYS A 3 0.66 -46.68 -24.33
N SER A 4 1.55 -45.80 -23.86
CA SER A 4 1.23 -44.57 -23.10
C SER A 4 0.16 -44.69 -22.00
N GLY A 5 0.52 -44.34 -20.76
CA GLY A 5 -0.45 -44.08 -19.69
C GLY A 5 0.16 -43.89 -18.30
N LEU A 6 1.06 -42.91 -18.13
CA LEU A 6 1.38 -42.39 -16.79
C LEU A 6 0.11 -41.72 -16.25
N GLY A 7 -0.50 -42.35 -15.25
CA GLY A 7 -1.71 -41.87 -14.59
C GLY A 7 -1.46 -40.58 -13.82
N GLU A 8 -2.29 -39.59 -14.11
CA GLU A 8 -2.45 -38.36 -13.33
C GLU A 8 -2.95 -38.68 -11.92
N MET A 9 -2.25 -38.16 -10.90
CA MET A 9 -2.80 -38.03 -9.56
C MET A 9 -3.17 -36.56 -9.31
N PRO A 10 -4.44 -36.25 -9.04
CA PRO A 10 -4.87 -34.89 -8.71
C PRO A 10 -4.55 -34.56 -7.25
N GLU A 11 -3.74 -33.53 -7.03
CA GLU A 11 -3.60 -32.89 -5.71
C GLU A 11 -4.89 -32.13 -5.36
N LYS A 12 -5.65 -32.64 -4.40
CA LYS A 12 -6.78 -31.95 -3.80
C LYS A 12 -6.32 -31.01 -2.69
N GLU A 13 -6.58 -29.73 -2.92
CA GLU A 13 -7.28 -28.79 -2.04
C GLU A 13 -6.84 -28.64 -0.56
N GLY A 14 -6.38 -27.43 -0.25
CA GLY A 14 -7.21 -26.59 0.63
C GLY A 14 -6.75 -26.42 2.07
N GLN A 15 -5.63 -25.73 2.30
CA GLN A 15 -5.49 -24.96 3.54
C GLN A 15 -6.07 -23.57 3.33
N LYS A 16 -7.34 -23.44 3.75
CA LYS A 16 -8.09 -22.20 3.94
C LYS A 16 -7.27 -21.24 4.80
N SER A 17 -6.60 -20.27 4.18
CA SER A 17 -6.33 -19.01 4.84
C SER A 17 -7.68 -18.32 5.04
N ALA A 18 -8.02 -18.05 6.30
CA ALA A 18 -9.25 -17.39 6.68
C ALA A 18 -9.37 -16.07 5.90
N SER A 19 -10.34 -16.03 4.98
CA SER A 19 -10.72 -14.89 4.19
C SER A 19 -11.22 -13.78 5.10
N PHE A 20 -10.38 -12.78 5.35
CA PHE A 20 -10.85 -11.46 5.77
C PHE A 20 -11.57 -10.82 4.58
N SER A 21 -12.83 -11.20 4.39
CA SER A 21 -13.73 -10.56 3.43
C SER A 21 -14.20 -9.23 4.02
N GLY A 22 -13.35 -8.23 3.85
CA GLY A 22 -13.68 -6.84 4.10
C GLY A 22 -13.25 -6.04 2.89
N ASN A 23 -14.17 -5.83 1.96
CA ASN A 23 -13.94 -5.04 0.75
C ASN A 23 -13.58 -3.59 1.14
N SER A 24 -12.29 -3.33 1.27
CA SER A 24 -11.67 -2.02 1.44
C SER A 24 -10.32 -2.22 0.79
N GLU A 25 -10.15 -1.78 -0.44
CA GLU A 25 -8.90 -1.93 -1.20
C GLU A 25 -7.78 -1.21 -0.43
N VAL A 26 -7.14 -1.93 0.47
CA VAL A 26 -5.83 -1.55 1.00
C VAL A 26 -4.87 -1.83 -0.13
N LYS A 27 -4.68 -0.82 -0.99
CA LYS A 27 -3.71 -0.81 -2.08
C LYS A 27 -2.44 -1.54 -1.66
N SER A 28 -2.12 -2.62 -2.37
CA SER A 28 -1.05 -3.54 -2.01
C SER A 28 0.32 -2.88 -2.09
N VAL A 29 1.28 -3.39 -1.31
CA VAL A 29 2.70 -3.04 -1.40
C VAL A 29 3.17 -3.19 -2.85
N GLY A 30 3.41 -2.06 -3.54
CA GLY A 30 3.76 -2.03 -4.97
C GLY A 30 3.04 -0.92 -5.75
N GLU A 31 1.94 -0.38 -5.24
CA GLU A 31 1.24 0.71 -5.90
C GLU A 31 1.94 2.06 -5.70
N ARG A 32 2.02 2.85 -6.77
CA ARG A 32 2.60 4.20 -6.74
C ARG A 32 1.81 5.08 -5.75
N PRO A 33 2.50 5.86 -4.91
CA PRO A 33 1.80 6.76 -3.99
C PRO A 33 1.07 7.87 -4.73
N ASP A 34 -0.09 8.25 -4.18
CA ASP A 34 -0.87 9.40 -4.65
C ASP A 34 -0.16 10.72 -4.31
N PHE A 35 0.49 10.78 -3.13
CA PHE A 35 1.22 11.95 -2.67
C PHE A 35 2.61 11.59 -2.16
N ARG A 36 3.59 12.47 -2.43
CA ARG A 36 4.90 12.43 -1.78
C ARG A 36 4.93 13.42 -0.62
N VAL A 37 5.57 13.03 0.47
CA VAL A 37 5.78 13.88 1.63
C VAL A 37 7.20 14.38 1.59
N VAL A 38 7.33 15.70 1.59
CA VAL A 38 8.62 16.38 1.53
C VAL A 38 8.84 17.22 2.78
N GLN A 39 10.10 17.31 3.18
CA GLN A 39 10.55 18.20 4.25
C GLN A 39 11.54 19.22 3.70
N THR A 40 11.44 20.46 4.16
CA THR A 40 12.40 21.51 3.82
C THR A 40 13.70 21.31 4.60
N GLU A 41 14.83 21.37 3.90
CA GLU A 41 16.16 21.42 4.48
C GLU A 41 16.92 22.59 3.84
N TYR A 42 17.71 23.33 4.63
CA TYR A 42 18.59 24.37 4.09
C TYR A 42 19.93 23.74 3.69
N ASP A 43 20.27 23.81 2.41
CA ASP A 43 21.53 23.29 1.90
C ASP A 43 22.59 24.40 1.96
N ASN A 44 23.49 24.30 2.95
CA ASN A 44 24.61 25.24 3.15
C ASN A 44 25.59 25.29 1.98
N ARG A 45 25.66 24.26 1.12
CA ARG A 45 26.55 24.24 -0.05
C ARG A 45 25.95 25.00 -1.21
N LEU A 46 24.63 24.93 -1.37
CA LEU A 46 23.89 25.60 -2.44
C LEU A 46 23.31 26.96 -2.00
N GLY A 47 23.36 27.27 -0.71
CA GLY A 47 22.83 28.50 -0.13
C GLY A 47 21.31 28.65 -0.23
N LYS A 48 20.57 27.54 -0.41
CA LYS A 48 19.12 27.56 -0.68
C LYS A 48 18.36 26.46 0.05
N THR A 49 17.07 26.68 0.25
CA THR A 49 16.15 25.65 0.74
C THR A 49 15.86 24.62 -0.34
N VAL A 50 16.01 23.35 -0.01
CA VAL A 50 15.68 22.20 -0.86
C VAL A 50 14.57 21.37 -0.21
N PHE A 51 13.81 20.66 -1.03
CA PHE A 51 12.78 19.73 -0.56
C PHE A 51 13.31 18.30 -0.64
N LYS A 52 13.37 17.63 0.49
CA LYS A 52 13.81 16.25 0.61
C LYS A 52 12.61 15.32 0.74
N ASP A 53 12.60 14.26 -0.05
CA ASP A 53 11.59 13.21 0.04
C ASP A 53 11.80 12.42 1.34
N VAL A 54 10.79 12.46 2.23
CA VAL A 54 10.83 11.79 3.55
C VAL A 54 9.80 10.68 3.68
N GLY A 55 8.87 10.58 2.73
CA GLY A 55 7.75 9.67 2.84
C GLY A 55 6.74 9.78 1.73
N ALA A 56 5.68 9.02 1.87
CA ALA A 56 4.64 8.94 0.87
C ALA A 56 3.29 8.62 1.50
N MET A 57 2.23 8.98 0.79
CA MET A 57 0.87 8.82 1.26
C MET A 57 0.00 8.23 0.15
N TRP A 58 -0.83 7.26 0.53
CA TRP A 58 -1.76 6.56 -0.35
C TRP A 58 -3.18 6.87 0.11
N ARG A 59 -4.03 7.28 -0.82
CA ARG A 59 -5.45 7.50 -0.56
C ARG A 59 -6.19 6.16 -0.66
N GLY A 60 -7.06 5.91 0.31
CA GLY A 60 -8.04 4.85 0.26
C GLY A 60 -9.42 5.39 0.59
N THR A 61 -10.44 4.63 0.25
CA THR A 61 -11.83 4.92 0.59
C THR A 61 -12.37 3.79 1.44
N SER A 62 -12.96 4.10 2.59
CA SER A 62 -13.53 3.10 3.49
C SER A 62 -14.89 2.60 2.99
N LYS A 63 -15.41 1.54 3.61
CA LYS A 63 -16.69 0.91 3.21
C LYS A 63 -17.88 1.87 3.20
N ASN A 64 -17.87 2.87 4.08
CA ASN A 64 -18.89 3.90 4.19
C ASN A 64 -18.65 5.09 3.24
N GLY A 65 -17.67 5.02 2.34
CA GLY A 65 -17.35 6.08 1.38
C GLY A 65 -16.49 7.21 1.94
N SER A 66 -16.02 7.13 3.18
CA SER A 66 -15.13 8.16 3.74
C SER A 66 -13.70 8.01 3.23
N ASP A 67 -13.03 9.13 2.94
CA ASP A 67 -11.62 9.12 2.56
C ASP A 67 -10.72 8.93 3.77
N TYR A 68 -9.69 8.10 3.60
CA TYR A 68 -8.59 7.96 4.53
C TYR A 68 -7.26 7.89 3.79
N TYR A 69 -6.18 8.12 4.51
CA TYR A 69 -4.85 8.09 3.94
C TYR A 69 -3.94 7.21 4.78
N THR A 70 -3.17 6.36 4.11
CA THR A 70 -2.03 5.68 4.73
C THR A 70 -0.80 6.52 4.50
N LEU A 71 -0.18 7.03 5.56
CA LEU A 71 1.07 7.79 5.50
C LEU A 71 2.24 6.91 5.96
N LYS A 72 3.30 6.85 5.18
CA LYS A 72 4.56 6.20 5.55
C LYS A 72 5.70 7.21 5.56
N ILE A 73 6.38 7.35 6.69
CA ILE A 73 7.56 8.19 6.87
C ILE A 73 8.65 7.33 7.51
N GLY A 74 9.72 7.03 6.76
CA GLY A 74 10.74 6.07 7.19
C GLY A 74 10.14 4.71 7.60
N LYS A 75 10.25 4.35 8.88
CA LYS A 75 9.70 3.12 9.47
C LYS A 75 8.31 3.31 10.09
N LEU A 76 7.81 4.54 10.20
CA LEU A 76 6.50 4.84 10.76
C LEU A 76 5.41 4.69 9.70
N ARG A 77 4.29 4.09 10.08
CA ARG A 77 3.07 3.99 9.27
C ARG A 77 1.90 4.51 10.09
N LEU A 78 1.24 5.54 9.57
CA LEU A 78 0.15 6.24 10.23
C LEU A 78 -1.11 6.14 9.38
N LEU A 79 -2.26 6.03 10.05
CA LEU A 79 -3.57 6.17 9.43
C LEU A 79 -4.05 7.60 9.66
N VAL A 80 -4.33 8.31 8.59
CA VAL A 80 -4.65 9.74 8.59
C VAL A 80 -6.05 9.94 8.05
N PHE A 81 -6.82 10.80 8.71
CA PHE A 81 -8.18 11.16 8.32
C PHE A 81 -8.25 12.67 8.02
N PRO A 82 -9.08 13.10 7.06
CA PRO A 82 -9.34 14.52 6.82
C PRO A 82 -9.77 15.24 8.10
N ASN A 83 -9.17 16.40 8.37
CA ASN A 83 -9.61 17.25 9.47
C ASN A 83 -10.78 18.12 8.99
N ASN A 84 -12.01 17.70 9.30
CA ASN A 84 -13.24 18.39 8.92
C ASN A 84 -13.69 19.43 9.95
N LYS A 85 -12.78 19.91 10.80
CA LYS A 85 -13.07 20.99 11.75
C LYS A 85 -12.87 22.33 11.04
N GLU A 86 -13.97 23.02 10.74
CA GLU A 86 -14.02 24.45 10.40
C GLU A 86 -13.84 25.32 11.65
#